data_AF-A0A8J6CPG6-F1
#
_entry.id   AF-A0A8J6CPG6-F1
#
_cell.length_a   1.000
_cell.length_b   1.000
_cell.length_c   1.000
_cell.angle_alpha   90.00
_cell.angle_beta   90.00
_cell.angle_gamma   90.00
#
_symmetry.space_group_name_H-M   'P 1'
#
loop_
_entity.id
_entity.type
_entity.pdbx_description
1 polymer ?
#
loop_
_entity_poly.entity_id
_entity_poly.type
_entity_poly.pdbx_seq_one_letter_code
_entity_poly.pdbx_strand_id
1 'polypeptide(L)'
;MSVADVEETTATNHPIIVDEDQDQHHASLLTPQLSSTWPWLISVDQDQDHESLITCEELQYSAFSELENQLCDKDNNEVDVTDFHGLEQALNNIGYYKTPDYLKPIATRIENVRGEATDFCHNGIQVLVCAAIKEMEEVSIKELNWYTLKKRAATLNKAKGLGFEDGFANNLLQKNLYSYFCHSRNFGRN
;
A
#
# COMPACT_ATOMS: atom_id res chain seq x y z
N MET A 1 -48.80 32.54 18.30
CA MET A 1 -49.17 31.46 19.25
C MET A 1 -49.69 30.30 18.40
N SER A 2 -49.00 29.17 18.48
CA SER A 2 -49.37 27.78 18.09
C SER A 2 -50.87 27.47 18.16
N VAL A 3 -51.50 26.48 17.51
CA VAL A 3 -51.23 25.30 16.66
C VAL A 3 -52.66 24.83 16.27
N ALA A 4 -52.96 24.35 15.07
CA ALA A 4 -53.11 22.92 14.76
C ALA A 4 -53.68 22.79 13.34
N ASP A 5 -53.15 21.86 12.55
CA ASP A 5 -53.97 20.83 11.92
C ASP A 5 -53.10 19.60 11.62
N VAL A 6 -53.61 18.48 12.10
CA VAL A 6 -53.23 17.06 11.97
C VAL A 6 -54.37 16.49 11.11
N GLU A 7 -54.28 15.66 10.08
CA GLU A 7 -53.41 14.57 9.64
C GLU A 7 -53.90 14.26 8.20
N GLU A 8 -53.06 13.78 7.27
CA GLU A 8 -53.52 12.69 6.39
C GLU A 8 -52.32 11.89 5.84
N THR A 9 -52.30 10.63 6.23
CA THR A 9 -51.36 9.59 5.84
C THR A 9 -51.62 9.11 4.42
N THR A 10 -50.60 9.15 3.56
CA THR A 10 -50.51 8.23 2.41
C THR A 10 -49.09 7.68 2.31
N ALA A 11 -48.96 6.41 2.66
CA ALA A 11 -47.73 5.63 2.53
C ALA A 11 -47.57 5.21 1.06
N THR A 12 -46.67 5.86 0.33
CA THR A 12 -46.24 5.41 -0.99
C THR A 12 -45.08 4.44 -0.82
N ASN A 13 -45.40 3.14 -0.88
CA ASN A 13 -44.43 2.07 -1.00
C ASN A 13 -43.72 2.18 -2.36
N HIS A 14 -42.54 2.79 -2.37
CA HIS A 14 -41.60 2.64 -3.48
C HIS A 14 -40.80 1.35 -3.26
N PRO A 15 -40.84 0.37 -4.18
CA PRO A 15 -39.86 -0.70 -4.16
C PRO A 15 -38.50 -0.09 -4.52
N ILE A 16 -37.60 -0.07 -3.55
CA ILE A 16 -36.18 0.19 -3.80
C ILE A 16 -35.68 -1.01 -4.60
N ILE A 17 -35.51 -0.81 -5.91
CA ILE A 17 -34.71 -1.70 -6.73
C ILE A 17 -33.29 -1.56 -6.18
N VAL A 18 -32.80 -2.61 -5.55
CA VAL A 18 -31.39 -2.75 -5.21
C VAL A 18 -30.68 -2.96 -6.55
N ASP A 19 -30.11 -1.88 -7.10
CA ASP A 19 -29.05 -1.98 -8.10
C ASP A 19 -27.85 -2.61 -7.38
N GLU A 20 -27.78 -3.94 -7.45
CA GLU A 20 -26.61 -4.73 -7.10
C GLU A 20 -25.68 -4.74 -8.31
N ASP A 21 -24.99 -3.62 -8.55
CA ASP A 21 -23.82 -3.59 -9.45
C ASP A 21 -22.85 -2.47 -9.04
N GLN A 22 -22.23 -2.64 -7.88
CA GLN A 22 -21.07 -1.85 -7.49
C GLN A 22 -20.01 -2.77 -6.89
N ASP A 23 -19.24 -3.44 -7.76
CA ASP A 23 -17.92 -3.96 -7.39
C ASP A 23 -17.00 -4.24 -8.58
N GLN A 24 -16.93 -3.32 -9.57
CA GLN A 24 -15.96 -3.45 -10.67
C GLN A 24 -15.09 -2.22 -10.99
N HIS A 25 -15.21 -1.10 -10.26
CA HIS A 25 -14.47 0.12 -10.63
C HIS A 25 -13.16 0.39 -9.88
N HIS A 26 -12.77 -0.43 -8.90
CA HIS A 26 -11.48 -0.24 -8.23
C HIS A 26 -10.26 -0.75 -9.02
N ALA A 27 -10.44 -1.70 -9.95
CA ALA A 27 -9.37 -2.15 -10.84
C ALA A 27 -9.00 -1.12 -11.94
N SER A 28 -9.90 -0.18 -12.24
CA SER A 28 -9.78 0.74 -13.38
C SER A 28 -8.89 1.97 -13.12
N LEU A 29 -8.58 2.30 -11.86
CA LEU A 29 -7.80 3.50 -11.54
C LEU A 29 -6.28 3.23 -11.48
N LEU A 30 -5.87 1.97 -11.36
CA LEU A 30 -4.47 1.58 -11.27
C LEU A 30 -3.84 1.29 -12.63
N THR A 31 -4.64 0.86 -13.62
CA THR A 31 -4.20 0.61 -15.00
C THR A 31 -3.56 1.83 -15.69
N PRO A 32 -4.04 3.08 -15.53
CA PRO A 32 -3.40 4.26 -16.13
C PRO A 32 -2.03 4.59 -15.51
N GLN A 33 -1.89 4.42 -14.19
CA GLN A 33 -0.63 4.65 -13.47
C GLN A 33 0.46 3.65 -13.89
N LEU A 34 0.09 2.37 -13.99
CA LEU A 34 1.00 1.31 -14.42
C LEU A 34 1.36 1.43 -15.90
N SER A 35 0.39 1.78 -16.75
CA SER A 35 0.61 2.06 -18.18
C SER A 35 1.57 3.23 -18.42
N SER A 36 1.42 4.34 -17.67
CA SER A 36 2.33 5.49 -17.77
C SER A 36 3.72 5.19 -17.22
N THR A 37 3.83 4.36 -16.18
CA THR A 37 5.11 4.09 -15.53
C THR A 37 5.91 3.03 -16.30
N TRP A 38 5.24 2.02 -16.85
CA TRP A 38 5.86 0.90 -17.57
C TRP A 38 5.01 0.45 -18.76
N PRO A 39 5.14 1.12 -19.93
CA PRO A 39 4.32 0.87 -21.11
C PRO A 39 4.41 -0.57 -21.66
N TRP A 40 5.52 -1.27 -21.40
CA TRP A 40 5.78 -2.64 -21.88
C TRP A 40 4.98 -3.72 -21.12
N LEU A 41 4.32 -3.38 -20.00
CA LEU A 41 3.37 -4.26 -19.31
C LEU A 41 2.02 -4.39 -20.06
N ILE A 42 1.77 -3.50 -21.02
CA ILE A 42 0.55 -3.48 -21.83
C ILE A 42 0.98 -3.52 -23.30
N SER A 43 1.54 -4.65 -23.73
CA SER A 43 1.79 -4.90 -25.15
C SER A 43 0.59 -5.61 -25.76
N VAL A 44 -0.41 -4.81 -26.16
CA VAL A 44 -1.60 -5.33 -26.83
C VAL A 44 -1.23 -5.69 -28.28
N ASP A 45 -0.78 -6.91 -28.53
CA ASP A 45 -0.95 -7.50 -29.86
C ASP A 45 -2.43 -7.89 -29.97
N GLN A 46 -3.21 -7.02 -30.62
CA GLN A 46 -4.62 -7.29 -30.92
C GLN A 46 -4.70 -8.35 -32.03
N ASP A 47 -4.70 -9.63 -31.64
CA ASP A 47 -5.23 -10.69 -32.50
C ASP A 47 -6.61 -11.09 -31.96
N GLN A 48 -7.63 -10.75 -32.75
CA GLN A 48 -9.04 -11.01 -32.46
C GLN A 48 -9.36 -12.44 -32.88
N ASP A 49 -9.22 -13.40 -31.98
CA ASP A 49 -9.95 -14.67 -32.07
C ASP A 49 -10.41 -15.10 -30.67
N HIS A 50 -11.74 -15.19 -30.54
CA HIS A 50 -12.45 -15.56 -29.33
C HIS A 50 -12.33 -17.07 -29.08
N GLU A 51 -11.25 -17.49 -28.43
CA GLU A 51 -11.21 -18.71 -27.61
C GLU A 51 -10.31 -18.41 -26.40
N SER A 52 -10.84 -18.55 -25.19
CA SER A 52 -10.26 -18.07 -23.93
C SER A 52 -8.94 -18.77 -23.60
N LEU A 53 -7.86 -18.31 -24.21
CA LEU A 53 -6.50 -18.58 -23.81
C LEU A 53 -6.06 -17.36 -23.00
N ILE A 54 -6.13 -17.49 -21.67
CA ILE A 54 -5.57 -16.47 -20.78
C ILE A 54 -4.13 -16.23 -21.24
N THR A 55 -3.84 -15.01 -21.66
CA THR A 55 -2.54 -14.67 -22.23
C THR A 55 -1.46 -14.77 -21.15
N CYS A 56 -0.20 -14.98 -21.56
CA CYS A 56 0.92 -15.00 -20.62
C CYS A 56 1.06 -13.67 -19.84
N GLU A 57 0.53 -12.57 -20.38
CA GLU A 57 0.48 -11.25 -19.74
C GLU A 57 -0.62 -11.18 -18.68
N GLU A 58 -1.83 -11.64 -19.00
CA GLU A 58 -2.95 -11.72 -18.04
C GLU A 58 -2.62 -12.63 -16.85
N LEU A 59 -1.91 -13.75 -17.09
CA LEU A 59 -1.41 -14.62 -16.01
C LEU A 59 -0.34 -13.93 -15.15
N GLN A 60 0.48 -13.05 -15.72
CA GLN A 60 1.49 -12.30 -14.96
C GLN A 60 0.86 -11.20 -14.13
N TYR A 61 -0.09 -10.47 -14.71
CA TYR A 61 -0.83 -9.42 -14.01
C TYR A 61 -1.66 -9.99 -12.86
N SER A 62 -2.39 -11.08 -13.09
CA SER A 62 -3.16 -11.76 -12.03
C SER A 62 -2.28 -12.27 -10.90
N ALA A 63 -1.14 -12.91 -11.20
CA ALA A 63 -0.20 -13.36 -10.17
C ALA A 63 0.41 -12.20 -9.37
N PHE A 64 0.73 -11.08 -10.03
CA PHE A 64 1.22 -9.89 -9.34
C PHE A 64 0.13 -9.25 -8.46
N SER A 65 -1.10 -9.15 -8.96
CA SER A 65 -2.24 -8.60 -8.22
C SER A 65 -2.60 -9.47 -7.01
N GLU A 66 -2.53 -10.79 -7.13
CA GLU A 66 -2.70 -11.70 -5.99
C GLU A 66 -1.65 -11.44 -4.91
N LEU A 67 -0.38 -11.27 -5.31
CA LEU A 67 0.71 -10.93 -4.40
C LEU A 67 0.48 -9.58 -3.71
N GLU A 68 0.03 -8.55 -4.44
CA GLU A 68 -0.31 -7.24 -3.87
C GLU A 68 -1.46 -7.35 -2.86
N ASN A 69 -2.50 -8.13 -3.17
CA ASN A 69 -3.62 -8.38 -2.25
C ASN A 69 -3.17 -9.08 -0.97
N GLN A 70 -2.31 -10.09 -1.07
CA GLN A 70 -1.74 -10.77 0.11
C GLN A 70 -0.85 -9.85 0.95
N LEU A 71 -0.23 -8.84 0.34
CA LEU A 71 0.60 -7.86 1.04
C LEU A 71 -0.26 -6.87 1.82
N CYS A 72 -1.40 -6.50 1.25
CA CYS A 72 -2.40 -5.59 1.81
C CYS A 72 -3.40 -6.26 2.77
N ASP A 73 -3.22 -7.54 3.08
CA ASP A 73 -4.12 -8.29 3.94
C ASP A 73 -4.21 -7.65 5.34
N LYS A 74 -5.43 -7.53 5.86
CA LYS A 74 -5.74 -6.82 7.11
C LYS A 74 -5.17 -7.51 8.34
N ASP A 75 -4.75 -8.76 8.23
CA ASP A 75 -4.11 -9.48 9.34
C ASP A 75 -2.59 -9.18 9.43
N ASN A 76 -2.05 -8.39 8.51
CA ASN A 76 -0.62 -8.04 8.45
C ASN A 76 -0.34 -6.64 9.00
N ASN A 77 -0.81 -6.32 10.22
CA ASN A 77 -0.72 -4.95 10.78
C ASN A 77 0.22 -4.83 11.99
N GLU A 78 0.71 -5.94 12.52
CA GLU A 78 1.53 -5.92 13.73
C GLU A 78 3.00 -5.73 13.37
N VAL A 79 3.53 -4.59 13.80
CA VAL A 79 4.95 -4.25 13.68
C VAL A 79 5.36 -3.38 14.87
N ASP A 80 6.55 -3.65 15.38
CA ASP A 80 7.17 -2.96 16.50
C ASP A 80 8.62 -2.55 16.17
N VAL A 81 9.22 -1.73 17.04
CA VAL A 81 10.60 -1.26 16.94
C VAL A 81 11.61 -2.39 16.94
N THR A 82 11.27 -3.54 17.53
CA THR A 82 12.11 -4.74 17.57
C THR A 82 12.23 -5.44 16.22
N ASP A 83 11.29 -5.19 15.30
CA ASP A 83 11.30 -5.79 13.96
C ASP A 83 12.31 -5.12 13.01
N PHE A 84 12.88 -3.99 13.43
CA PHE A 84 13.88 -3.23 12.69
C PHE A 84 15.25 -3.36 13.35
N HIS A 85 16.23 -3.82 12.57
CA HIS A 85 17.56 -4.11 13.09
C HIS A 85 18.20 -2.87 13.75
N GLY A 86 18.50 -2.97 15.04
CA GLY A 86 19.17 -1.91 15.82
C GLY A 86 18.29 -0.70 16.18
N LEU A 87 17.00 -0.69 15.81
CA LEU A 87 16.13 0.45 16.07
C LEU A 87 15.80 0.62 17.55
N GLU A 88 15.43 -0.47 18.23
CA GLU A 88 15.17 -0.47 19.68
C GLU A 88 16.37 0.07 20.46
N GLN A 89 17.58 -0.42 20.16
CA GLN A 89 18.81 0.06 20.80
C GLN A 89 19.05 1.55 20.54
N ALA A 90 18.82 2.02 19.32
CA ALA A 90 18.96 3.43 18.98
C ALA A 90 17.99 4.31 19.77
N LEU A 91 16.73 3.87 19.91
CA LEU A 91 15.70 4.60 20.66
C LEU A 91 15.98 4.61 22.17
N ASN A 92 16.46 3.50 22.74
CA ASN A 92 16.85 3.42 24.15
C ASN A 92 17.95 4.44 24.52
N ASN A 93 18.81 4.80 23.56
CA ASN A 93 19.90 5.76 23.78
C ASN A 93 19.45 7.23 23.75
N ILE A 94 18.36 7.56 23.05
CA ILE A 94 17.96 8.95 22.78
C ILE A 94 16.57 9.33 23.33
N GLY A 95 15.73 8.33 23.63
CA GLY A 95 14.33 8.43 24.06
C GLY A 95 13.33 8.14 22.92
N TYR A 96 12.21 7.49 23.25
CA TYR A 96 11.18 7.01 22.30
C TYR A 96 10.50 8.09 21.43
N TYR A 97 10.63 9.36 21.79
CA TYR A 97 10.02 10.49 21.06
C TYR A 97 11.00 11.22 20.13
N LYS A 98 12.23 10.71 19.98
CA LYS A 98 13.25 11.32 19.13
C LYS A 98 13.57 10.42 17.95
N THR A 99 13.82 11.04 16.81
CA THR A 99 14.31 10.36 15.61
C THR A 99 15.82 10.12 15.73
N PRO A 100 16.28 8.85 15.62
CA PRO A 100 17.70 8.53 15.54
C PRO A 100 18.42 9.29 14.41
N ASP A 101 19.67 9.68 14.63
CA ASP A 101 20.43 10.53 13.68
C ASP A 101 20.48 9.95 12.27
N TYR A 102 20.64 8.63 12.15
CA TYR A 102 20.69 7.95 10.85
C TYR A 102 19.34 7.91 10.10
N LEU A 103 18.23 8.20 10.79
CA LEU A 103 16.88 8.28 10.20
C LEU A 103 16.44 9.72 9.93
N LYS A 104 17.09 10.73 10.53
CA LYS A 104 16.74 12.15 10.34
C LYS A 104 16.66 12.57 8.87
N PRO A 105 17.60 12.18 7.97
CA PRO A 105 17.49 12.57 6.56
C PRO A 105 16.20 12.05 5.89
N ILE A 106 15.77 10.85 6.25
CA ILE A 106 14.53 10.26 5.73
C ILE A 106 13.31 10.97 6.33
N ALA A 107 13.31 11.22 7.64
CA ALA A 107 12.24 11.96 8.32
C ALA A 107 12.00 13.33 7.68
N THR A 108 13.07 14.09 7.44
CA THR A 108 13.00 15.38 6.73
C THR A 108 12.46 15.23 5.31
N ARG A 109 12.83 14.17 4.58
CA ARG A 109 12.29 13.91 3.24
C ARG A 109 10.79 13.64 3.27
N ILE A 110 10.30 12.87 4.24
CA ILE A 110 8.87 12.61 4.42
C ILE A 110 8.12 13.92 4.69
N GLU A 111 8.60 14.75 5.62
CA GLU A 111 7.97 16.05 5.95
C GLU A 111 7.91 16.97 4.73
N ASN A 112 8.98 17.02 3.94
CA ASN A 112 9.01 17.81 2.70
C ASN A 112 7.99 17.30 1.67
N VAL A 113 7.80 15.98 1.55
CA VAL A 113 6.81 15.40 0.63
C VAL A 113 5.38 15.64 1.12
N ARG A 114 5.14 15.54 2.43
CA ARG A 114 3.84 15.80 3.04
C ARG A 114 3.50 17.29 3.06
N GLY A 115 4.49 18.16 3.01
CA GLY A 115 4.33 19.62 3.07
C GLY A 115 4.09 20.15 4.49
N GLU A 116 4.20 19.30 5.52
CA GLU A 116 4.03 19.66 6.91
C GLU A 116 4.97 18.87 7.82
N ALA A 117 5.33 19.47 8.95
CA ALA A 117 6.11 18.80 9.99
C ALA A 117 5.29 17.69 10.66
N THR A 118 6.00 16.70 11.20
CA THR A 118 5.34 15.60 11.91
C THR A 118 4.88 16.07 13.28
N ASP A 119 3.59 15.83 13.59
CA ASP A 119 3.05 16.10 14.93
C ASP A 119 3.65 15.14 15.97
N PHE A 120 3.77 15.59 17.21
CA PHE A 120 4.34 14.82 18.32
C PHE A 120 3.69 13.44 18.47
N CYS A 121 2.37 13.36 18.30
CA CYS A 121 1.60 12.11 18.35
C CYS A 121 2.02 11.10 17.26
N HIS A 122 2.62 11.58 16.17
CA HIS A 122 3.05 10.77 15.03
C HIS A 122 4.54 10.45 15.03
N ASN A 123 5.34 10.93 15.99
CA ASN A 123 6.79 10.67 16.02
C ASN A 123 7.12 9.17 16.05
N GLY A 124 6.41 8.38 16.86
CA GLY A 124 6.65 6.94 16.95
C GLY A 124 6.42 6.23 15.61
N ILE A 125 5.34 6.56 14.92
CA ILE A 125 5.03 5.95 13.63
C ILE A 125 5.93 6.46 12.51
N GLN A 126 6.31 7.74 12.51
CA GLN A 126 7.28 8.28 11.57
C GLN A 126 8.63 7.57 11.69
N VAL A 127 9.09 7.26 12.90
CA VAL A 127 10.34 6.51 13.11
C VAL A 127 10.27 5.12 12.47
N LEU A 128 9.15 4.40 12.63
CA LEU A 128 8.94 3.11 11.98
C LEU A 128 8.93 3.23 10.45
N VAL A 129 8.22 4.23 9.92
CA VAL A 129 8.19 4.51 8.46
C VAL A 129 9.59 4.84 7.94
N CYS A 130 10.38 5.63 8.67
CA CYS A 130 11.77 5.93 8.31
C CYS A 130 12.63 4.67 8.28
N ALA A 131 12.48 3.78 9.26
CA ALA A 131 13.21 2.52 9.31
C ALA A 131 12.82 1.61 8.13
N ALA A 132 11.52 1.52 7.81
CA ALA A 132 11.04 0.78 6.65
C ALA A 132 11.59 1.35 5.34
N ILE A 133 11.58 2.67 5.15
CA ILE A 133 12.16 3.33 3.97
C ILE A 133 13.65 3.04 3.87
N LYS A 134 14.40 3.17 4.97
CA LYS A 134 15.84 2.87 4.99
C LYS A 134 16.11 1.45 4.52
N GLU A 135 15.41 0.47 5.08
CA GLU A 135 15.54 -0.92 4.65
C GLU A 135 15.13 -1.11 3.18
N MET A 136 14.11 -0.40 2.68
CA MET A 136 13.70 -0.45 1.26
C MET A 136 14.74 0.16 0.31
N GLU A 137 15.52 1.15 0.76
CA GLU A 137 16.59 1.78 0.00
C GLU A 137 17.90 0.98 0.04
N GLU A 138 18.14 0.25 1.13
CA GLU A 138 19.39 -0.50 1.36
C GLU A 138 19.30 -1.98 0.96
N VAL A 139 18.09 -2.51 0.74
CA VAL A 139 17.92 -3.94 0.43
C VAL A 139 18.52 -4.31 -0.92
N SER A 140 19.33 -5.38 -0.93
CA SER A 140 19.74 -6.01 -2.17
C SER A 140 18.65 -6.96 -2.67
N ILE A 141 18.53 -7.13 -3.99
CA ILE A 141 17.56 -8.07 -4.60
C ILE A 141 17.72 -9.50 -4.05
N LYS A 142 18.94 -9.88 -3.64
CA LYS A 142 19.24 -11.22 -3.07
C LYS A 142 18.72 -11.41 -1.65
N GLU A 143 18.57 -10.33 -0.89
CA GLU A 143 18.09 -10.35 0.50
C GLU A 143 16.59 -10.05 0.58
N LEU A 144 16.01 -9.53 -0.51
CA LEU A 144 14.61 -9.23 -0.65
C LEU A 144 13.77 -10.51 -0.56
N ASN A 145 13.04 -10.66 0.53
CA ASN A 145 12.18 -11.80 0.78
C ASN A 145 10.78 -11.36 1.23
N TRP A 146 9.82 -12.28 1.11
CA TRP A 146 8.41 -12.01 1.38
C TRP A 146 8.13 -11.51 2.81
N TYR A 147 8.86 -12.02 3.81
CA TYR A 147 8.72 -11.58 5.20
C TYR A 147 9.11 -10.10 5.36
N THR A 148 10.23 -9.68 4.77
CA THR A 148 10.66 -8.26 4.80
C THR A 148 9.66 -7.35 4.10
N LEU A 149 9.06 -7.78 2.99
CA LEU A 149 8.00 -7.03 2.31
C LEU A 149 6.76 -6.90 3.20
N LYS A 150 6.29 -7.99 3.81
CA LYS A 150 5.15 -7.98 4.74
C LYS A 150 5.35 -7.04 5.90
N LYS A 151 6.53 -7.06 6.53
CA LYS A 151 6.88 -6.13 7.62
C LYS A 151 6.78 -4.65 7.19
N ARG A 152 7.33 -4.33 6.02
CA ARG A 152 7.30 -2.96 5.48
C ARG A 152 5.86 -2.54 5.14
N ALA A 153 5.08 -3.43 4.53
CA ALA A 153 3.66 -3.19 4.27
C ALA A 153 2.85 -2.98 5.56
N ALA A 154 3.06 -3.82 6.58
CA ALA A 154 2.45 -3.68 7.90
C ALA A 154 2.73 -2.31 8.52
N THR A 155 3.97 -1.84 8.37
CA THR A 155 4.39 -0.51 8.84
C THR A 155 3.62 0.61 8.15
N LEU A 156 3.50 0.56 6.82
CA LEU A 156 2.79 1.60 6.07
C LEU A 156 1.27 1.55 6.29
N ASN A 157 0.70 0.36 6.45
CA ASN A 157 -0.71 0.18 6.77
C ASN A 157 -1.03 0.72 8.17
N LYS A 158 -0.20 0.43 9.16
CA LYS A 158 -0.30 0.99 10.51
C LYS A 158 -0.21 2.52 10.48
N ALA A 159 0.70 3.07 9.67
CA ALA A 159 0.84 4.51 9.50
C ALA A 159 -0.40 5.15 8.87
N LYS A 160 -0.92 4.55 7.80
CA LYS A 160 -2.17 4.98 7.16
C LYS A 160 -3.35 4.95 8.13
N GLY A 161 -3.47 3.90 8.95
CA GLY A 161 -4.51 3.79 9.97
C GLY A 161 -4.45 4.89 11.04
N LEU A 162 -3.29 5.52 11.22
CA LEU A 162 -3.07 6.66 12.11
C LEU A 162 -3.16 8.02 11.39
N GLY A 163 -3.56 8.06 10.12
CA GLY A 163 -3.57 9.29 9.32
C GLY A 163 -2.19 9.77 8.86
N PHE A 164 -1.16 8.94 9.03
CA PHE A 164 0.20 9.20 8.55
C PHE A 164 0.42 8.48 7.20
N GLU A 165 -0.14 9.03 6.13
CA GLU A 165 0.07 8.51 4.78
C GLU A 165 1.28 9.17 4.11
N ASP A 166 2.20 8.35 3.58
CA ASP A 166 3.37 8.79 2.83
C ASP A 166 3.40 8.13 1.44
N GLY A 167 3.02 8.89 0.41
CA GLY A 167 2.99 8.40 -0.97
C GLY A 167 4.37 7.96 -1.48
N PHE A 168 5.43 8.56 -0.94
CA PHE A 168 6.81 8.18 -1.25
C PHE A 168 7.14 6.75 -0.78
N ALA A 169 6.84 6.42 0.47
CA ALA A 169 7.03 5.07 1.01
C ALA A 169 6.19 4.02 0.27
N ASN A 170 4.94 4.35 -0.07
CA ASN A 170 4.08 3.44 -0.84
C ASN A 170 4.69 3.12 -2.22
N ASN A 171 5.24 4.12 -2.91
CA ASN A 171 5.92 3.91 -4.19
C ASN A 171 7.18 3.03 -4.05
N LEU A 172 7.96 3.23 -2.99
CA LEU A 172 9.12 2.37 -2.70
C LEU A 172 8.71 0.91 -2.45
N LEU A 173 7.63 0.69 -1.68
CA LEU A 173 7.12 -0.64 -1.40
C LEU A 173 6.69 -1.35 -2.70
N GLN A 174 5.98 -0.67 -3.59
CA GLN A 174 5.59 -1.23 -4.89
C GLN A 174 6.78 -1.60 -5.77
N LYS A 175 7.81 -0.74 -5.83
CA LYS A 175 9.06 -1.05 -6.55
C LYS A 175 9.77 -2.28 -5.97
N ASN A 176 9.79 -2.40 -4.65
CA ASN A 176 10.34 -3.57 -3.95
C ASN A 176 9.51 -4.82 -4.27
N LEU A 177 8.18 -4.76 -4.19
CA LEU A 177 7.29 -5.87 -4.52
C LEU A 177 7.51 -6.38 -5.95
N TYR A 178 7.60 -5.46 -6.90
CA TYR A 178 7.90 -5.78 -8.29
C TYR A 178 9.26 -6.47 -8.45
N SER A 179 10.30 -5.96 -7.79
CA SER A 179 11.63 -6.57 -7.82
C SER A 179 11.61 -8.01 -7.29
N TYR A 180 10.85 -8.26 -6.22
CA TYR A 180 10.64 -9.60 -5.66
C TYR A 180 9.89 -10.52 -6.63
N PHE A 181 8.82 -10.03 -7.26
CA PHE A 181 8.06 -10.80 -8.25
C PHE A 181 8.93 -11.22 -9.44
N CYS A 182 9.71 -10.30 -10.00
CA CYS A 182 10.65 -10.62 -11.08
C CYS A 182 11.72 -11.63 -10.63
N HIS A 183 12.26 -11.47 -9.43
CA HIS A 183 13.30 -12.36 -8.91
C HIS A 183 12.80 -13.78 -8.65
N SER A 184 11.63 -13.92 -8.02
CA SER A 184 11.02 -15.22 -7.69
C SER A 184 10.68 -16.06 -8.93
N ARG A 185 10.29 -15.43 -10.04
CA ARG A 185 10.04 -16.13 -11.32
C ARG A 185 11.30 -16.61 -12.04
N ASN A 186 12.45 -15.96 -11.84
CA ASN A 186 13.70 -16.32 -12.49
C ASN A 186 14.36 -17.59 -11.90
N PHE A 187 13.96 -18.02 -10.70
CA PHE A 187 14.46 -19.25 -10.07
C PHE A 187 13.85 -20.54 -10.65
N GLY A 188 12.75 -20.46 -11.40
CA GLY A 188 12.10 -21.62 -12.04
C GLY A 188 12.54 -21.91 -13.48
N ARG A 189 13.60 -21.26 -13.97
CA ARG A 189 14.02 -21.26 -15.39
C ARG A 189 15.47 -21.72 -15.64
N ASN A 190 16.02 -22.61 -14.80
CA ASN A 190 17.30 -23.29 -15.03
C ASN A 190 17.13 -24.80 -15.13
#